data_AF-A0A1T3VRB3-F1
#
_entry.id   AF-A0A1T3VRB3-F1
#
_cell.length_a   1.000
_cell.length_b   1.000
_cell.length_c   1.000
_cell.angle_alpha   90.00
_cell.angle_beta   90.00
_cell.angle_gamma   90.00
#
_symmetry.space_group_name_H-M   'P 1'
#
loop_
_entity.id
_entity.type
_entity.pdbx_description
1 polymer ?
#
loop_
_entity_poly.entity_id
_entity_poly.type
_entity_poly.pdbx_seq_one_letter_code
_entity_poly.pdbx_strand_id
1 'polypeptide(L)'
;MNVLNKIHETRSPALRLVVGALLLTLVFAGGVAVASHKTVTLNVDGTEVQVATMKSRVIDVIEENGFTVGDRDDLFPAADASVAEADSIVLRRSRPLQISRDGQNSTEVWTTASTVQEALAQLAMTDTAPAAASRGSRVPLAGMSLPVVSAKTVQLNDAGQARTVRLAAPNVGGLLEAAGVPLQQRDTVVPAASSPVIEGMRIDVTRVRIQKVTEQLPLPPAGTRIEDPTLNMSRQVVEDPGTPGLQNVTFAVAEVNGVETGRLPVANVVLNPAREAV
;
A
#
# COMPACT_ATOMS: atom_id res chain seq x y z
N MET A 1 -59.41 17.61 -42.34
CA MET A 1 -58.77 16.30 -42.63
C MET A 1 -57.28 16.46 -42.46
N ASN A 2 -56.71 15.81 -41.45
CA ASN A 2 -55.32 15.99 -41.01
C ASN A 2 -54.32 15.65 -42.13
N VAL A 3 -53.25 16.46 -42.25
CA VAL A 3 -52.12 16.25 -43.18
C VAL A 3 -51.51 14.85 -43.03
N LEU A 4 -51.57 14.29 -41.81
CA LEU A 4 -51.17 12.93 -41.49
C LEU A 4 -51.99 11.84 -42.23
N ASN A 5 -53.28 12.06 -42.48
CA ASN A 5 -54.12 11.09 -43.21
C ASN A 5 -53.81 11.08 -44.72
N LYS A 6 -53.44 12.23 -45.30
CA LYS A 6 -53.13 12.35 -46.74
C LYS A 6 -51.80 11.68 -47.13
N ILE A 7 -50.88 11.58 -46.17
CA ILE A 7 -49.62 10.84 -46.31
C ILE A 7 -49.88 9.32 -46.33
N HIS A 8 -50.95 8.83 -45.70
CA HIS A 8 -51.27 7.40 -45.62
C HIS A 8 -52.01 6.86 -46.86
N GLU A 9 -52.81 7.69 -47.56
CA GLU A 9 -53.64 7.25 -48.70
C GLU A 9 -52.99 7.41 -50.09
N THR A 10 -51.84 8.09 -50.21
CA THR A 10 -51.20 8.33 -51.51
C THR A 10 -50.33 7.15 -51.97
N ARG A 11 -50.82 6.37 -52.94
CA ARG A 11 -50.07 5.32 -53.65
C ARG A 11 -49.06 5.89 -54.68
N SER A 12 -48.26 6.88 -54.30
CA SER A 12 -47.21 7.42 -55.17
C SER A 12 -45.95 6.56 -55.08
N PRO A 13 -45.51 5.88 -56.17
CA PRO A 13 -44.29 5.07 -56.15
C PRO A 13 -43.04 5.92 -55.86
N ALA A 14 -43.05 7.20 -56.25
CA ALA A 14 -41.97 8.13 -55.97
C ALA A 14 -41.84 8.44 -54.47
N LEU A 15 -42.96 8.68 -53.77
CA LEU A 15 -42.94 8.92 -52.32
C LEU A 15 -42.43 7.69 -51.56
N ARG A 16 -42.82 6.48 -51.98
CA ARG A 16 -42.35 5.21 -51.40
C ARG A 16 -40.86 4.98 -51.62
N LEU A 17 -40.33 5.35 -52.79
CA LEU A 17 -38.89 5.30 -53.07
C LEU A 17 -38.11 6.28 -52.20
N VAL A 18 -38.60 7.50 -52.01
CA VAL A 18 -37.95 8.51 -51.15
C VAL A 18 -37.95 8.07 -49.68
N VAL A 19 -39.08 7.57 -49.18
CA VAL A 19 -39.18 7.03 -47.81
C VAL A 19 -38.29 5.80 -47.64
N GLY A 20 -38.27 4.89 -48.62
CA GLY A 20 -37.39 3.72 -48.60
C GLY A 20 -35.91 4.08 -48.60
N ALA A 21 -35.50 5.06 -49.41
CA ALA A 21 -34.13 5.58 -49.43
C ALA A 21 -33.74 6.23 -48.09
N LEU A 22 -34.63 7.03 -47.49
CA LEU A 22 -34.41 7.65 -46.19
C LEU A 22 -34.26 6.62 -45.06
N LEU A 23 -35.10 5.57 -45.06
CA LEU A 23 -34.99 4.50 -44.07
C LEU A 23 -33.68 3.72 -44.25
N LEU A 24 -33.27 3.46 -45.49
CA LEU A 24 -31.99 2.81 -45.79
C LEU A 24 -30.79 3.64 -45.29
N THR A 25 -30.79 4.95 -45.51
CA THR A 25 -29.71 5.82 -45.01
C THR A 25 -29.68 5.87 -43.49
N LEU A 26 -30.85 5.89 -42.82
CA LEU A 26 -30.93 5.83 -41.35
C LEU A 26 -30.42 4.50 -40.79
N VAL A 27 -30.78 3.37 -41.40
CA VAL A 27 -30.28 2.05 -40.99
C VAL A 27 -28.77 1.96 -41.19
N PHE A 28 -28.25 2.43 -42.34
CA PHE A 28 -26.82 2.44 -42.60
C PHE A 28 -26.05 3.36 -41.64
N ALA A 29 -26.54 4.58 -41.42
CA ALA A 29 -25.97 5.52 -40.47
C ALA A 29 -25.99 4.99 -39.03
N GLY A 30 -27.11 4.38 -38.62
CA GLY A 30 -27.23 3.72 -37.31
C GLY A 30 -26.27 2.54 -37.16
N GLY A 31 -26.13 1.70 -38.20
CA GLY A 31 -25.20 0.59 -38.22
C GLY A 31 -23.73 1.04 -38.10
N VAL A 32 -23.34 2.09 -38.83
CA VAL A 32 -22.00 2.68 -38.75
C VAL A 32 -21.76 3.31 -37.37
N ALA A 33 -22.76 3.98 -36.79
CA ALA A 33 -22.63 4.57 -35.46
C ALA A 33 -22.41 3.51 -34.38
N VAL A 34 -23.16 2.41 -34.41
CA VAL A 34 -22.97 1.30 -33.47
C VAL A 34 -21.62 0.61 -33.68
N ALA A 35 -21.20 0.39 -34.92
CA ALA A 35 -19.93 -0.28 -35.24
C ALA A 35 -18.69 0.57 -34.91
N SER A 36 -18.83 1.90 -34.86
CA SER A 36 -17.73 2.82 -34.51
C SER A 36 -17.67 3.15 -33.03
N HIS A 37 -18.71 2.84 -32.26
CA HIS A 37 -18.72 3.00 -30.82
C HIS A 37 -17.73 2.03 -30.18
N LYS A 38 -16.80 2.58 -29.40
CA LYS A 38 -15.80 1.81 -28.67
C LYS A 38 -15.78 2.21 -27.20
N THR A 39 -15.51 1.25 -26.34
CA THR A 39 -15.21 1.50 -24.93
C THR A 39 -13.72 1.26 -24.70
N VAL A 40 -13.00 2.29 -24.22
CA VAL A 40 -11.57 2.20 -23.96
C VAL A 40 -11.25 2.58 -22.52
N THR A 41 -10.15 2.05 -22.01
CA THR A 41 -9.63 2.38 -20.68
C THR A 41 -8.59 3.47 -20.82
N LEU A 42 -8.90 4.66 -20.33
CA LEU A 42 -7.99 5.79 -20.28
C LEU A 42 -7.32 5.86 -18.90
N ASN A 43 -6.01 5.66 -18.85
CA ASN A 43 -5.20 5.85 -17.65
C ASN A 43 -4.44 7.18 -17.76
N VAL A 44 -4.84 8.17 -16.96
CA VAL A 44 -4.15 9.46 -16.88
C VAL A 44 -3.43 9.54 -15.55
N ASP A 45 -2.09 9.54 -15.58
CA ASP A 45 -1.25 9.70 -14.40
C ASP A 45 -1.53 8.71 -13.25
N GLY A 46 -1.95 7.49 -13.59
CA GLY A 46 -2.31 6.43 -12.63
C GLY A 46 -3.78 6.42 -12.22
N THR A 47 -4.62 7.29 -12.78
CA THR A 47 -6.08 7.26 -12.59
C THR A 47 -6.73 6.62 -13.80
N GLU A 48 -7.40 5.49 -13.61
CA GLU A 48 -8.09 4.77 -14.67
C GLU A 48 -9.56 5.17 -14.76
N VAL A 49 -10.01 5.46 -15.98
CA VAL A 49 -11.40 5.79 -16.30
C VAL A 49 -11.78 5.08 -17.59
N GLN A 50 -12.96 4.46 -17.62
CA GLN A 50 -13.52 3.95 -18.87
C GLN A 50 -14.23 5.07 -19.61
N VAL A 51 -13.91 5.23 -20.89
CA VAL A 51 -14.48 6.27 -21.74
C VAL A 51 -15.07 5.63 -23.01
N ALA A 52 -16.27 6.08 -23.36
CA ALA A 52 -16.91 5.71 -24.61
C ALA A 52 -16.49 6.72 -25.69
N THR A 53 -16.02 6.23 -26.84
CA THR A 53 -15.52 7.07 -27.93
C THR A 53 -15.90 6.49 -29.28
N MET A 54 -16.04 7.35 -30.28
CA MET A 54 -16.17 6.96 -31.68
C MET A 54 -14.92 7.30 -32.50
N LYS A 55 -13.87 7.79 -31.83
CA LYS A 55 -12.63 8.18 -32.48
C LYS A 55 -11.84 6.96 -32.97
N SER A 56 -11.02 7.20 -33.98
CA SER A 56 -10.19 6.17 -34.59
C SER A 56 -8.74 6.24 -34.17
N ARG A 57 -8.25 7.36 -33.64
CA ARG A 57 -6.85 7.55 -33.24
C ARG A 57 -6.75 7.88 -31.76
N VAL A 58 -5.63 7.50 -31.15
CA VAL A 58 -5.36 7.73 -29.73
C VAL A 58 -5.42 9.23 -29.39
N ILE A 59 -4.78 10.08 -30.19
CA ILE A 59 -4.74 11.54 -29.94
C ILE A 59 -6.14 12.16 -29.88
N ASP A 60 -7.04 11.72 -30.76
CA ASP A 60 -8.39 12.27 -30.84
C ASP A 60 -9.23 11.86 -29.61
N VAL A 61 -8.98 10.68 -29.03
CA VAL A 61 -9.61 10.23 -27.77
C VAL A 61 -9.11 11.05 -26.59
N ILE A 62 -7.80 11.34 -26.55
CA ILE A 62 -7.19 12.17 -25.49
C ILE A 62 -7.79 13.59 -25.51
N GLU A 63 -7.84 14.22 -26.68
CA GLU A 63 -8.39 15.56 -26.86
C GLU A 63 -9.91 15.63 -26.56
N GLU A 64 -10.67 14.61 -26.96
CA GLU A 64 -12.10 14.48 -26.65
C GLU A 64 -12.38 14.45 -25.13
N ASN A 65 -11.44 13.90 -24.36
CA ASN A 65 -11.50 13.86 -22.89
C ASN A 65 -10.86 15.08 -22.21
N GLY A 66 -10.52 16.12 -22.97
CA GLY A 66 -10.04 17.40 -22.46
C GLY A 66 -8.56 17.44 -22.06
N PHE A 67 -7.78 16.45 -22.52
CA PHE A 67 -6.34 16.41 -22.28
C PHE A 67 -5.56 16.86 -23.53
N THR A 68 -4.42 17.50 -23.31
CA THR A 68 -3.44 17.81 -24.36
C THR A 68 -2.16 17.07 -24.07
N VAL A 69 -1.46 16.66 -25.13
CA VAL A 69 -0.20 15.92 -25.04
C VAL A 69 0.94 16.90 -25.30
N GLY A 70 1.79 17.13 -24.31
CA GLY A 70 3.00 17.93 -24.47
C GLY A 70 4.14 17.13 -25.08
N ASP A 71 5.18 17.83 -25.56
CA ASP A 71 6.35 17.22 -26.21
C ASP A 71 7.16 16.26 -25.31
N ARG A 72 7.00 16.37 -23.99
CA ARG A 72 7.71 15.57 -22.98
C ARG A 72 6.82 14.52 -22.31
N ASP A 73 5.56 14.44 -22.71
CA ASP A 73 4.61 13.51 -22.14
C ASP A 73 4.75 12.15 -22.84
N ASP A 74 4.57 11.08 -22.07
CA ASP A 74 4.53 9.73 -22.63
C ASP A 74 3.07 9.36 -22.92
N LEU A 75 2.79 9.07 -24.18
CA LEU A 75 1.50 8.55 -24.63
C LEU A 75 1.70 7.16 -25.22
N PHE A 76 0.97 6.19 -24.68
CA PHE A 76 1.00 4.81 -25.14
C PHE A 76 -0.42 4.25 -25.30
N PRO A 77 -0.80 3.65 -26.44
CA PRO A 77 -0.07 3.57 -27.71
C PRO A 77 0.23 4.94 -28.32
N ALA A 78 1.02 4.99 -29.41
CA ALA A 78 1.40 6.25 -30.07
C ALA A 78 0.18 7.09 -30.49
N ALA A 79 0.36 8.40 -30.59
CA ALA A 79 -0.70 9.37 -30.88
C ALA A 79 -1.52 9.06 -32.15
N ASP A 80 -0.88 8.52 -33.18
CA ASP A 80 -1.46 8.16 -34.47
C ASP A 80 -1.97 6.71 -34.54
N ALA A 81 -1.74 5.90 -33.50
CA ALA A 81 -2.18 4.52 -33.44
C ALA A 81 -3.70 4.43 -33.51
N SER A 82 -4.19 3.38 -34.19
CA SER A 82 -5.61 3.10 -34.28
C SER A 82 -6.17 2.58 -32.95
N VAL A 83 -7.35 3.04 -32.57
CA VAL A 83 -8.04 2.63 -31.35
C VAL A 83 -9.09 1.55 -31.65
N ALA A 84 -9.07 0.46 -30.90
CA ALA A 84 -10.01 -0.66 -30.93
C ALA A 84 -10.83 -0.77 -29.63
N GLU A 85 -11.81 -1.68 -29.62
CA GLU A 85 -12.62 -1.99 -28.43
C GLU A 85 -11.73 -2.53 -27.30
N ALA A 86 -11.99 -2.07 -26.08
CA ALA A 86 -11.28 -2.46 -24.86
C ALA A 86 -9.78 -2.14 -24.84
N ASP A 87 -9.31 -1.24 -25.73
CA ASP A 87 -7.93 -0.77 -25.70
C ASP A 87 -7.62 0.01 -24.41
N SER A 88 -6.36 -0.08 -23.98
CA SER A 88 -5.82 0.72 -22.88
C SER A 88 -4.94 1.83 -23.42
N ILE A 89 -5.30 3.07 -23.12
CA ILE A 89 -4.56 4.27 -23.48
C ILE A 89 -3.98 4.86 -22.19
N VAL A 90 -2.67 5.03 -22.14
CA VAL A 90 -1.95 5.58 -20.99
C VAL A 90 -1.34 6.91 -21.38
N LEU A 91 -1.75 7.96 -20.69
CA LEU A 91 -1.14 9.29 -20.76
C LEU A 91 -0.40 9.57 -19.46
N ARG A 92 0.92 9.71 -19.54
CA ARG A 92 1.78 10.13 -18.43
C ARG A 92 2.33 11.51 -18.73
N ARG A 93 1.83 12.51 -18.01
CA ARG A 93 2.27 13.89 -18.22
C ARG A 93 3.62 14.12 -17.55
N SER A 94 4.44 14.92 -18.22
CA SER A 94 5.74 15.36 -17.75
C SER A 94 5.61 16.28 -16.54
N ARG A 95 6.56 16.13 -15.62
CA ARG A 95 6.60 16.82 -14.33
C ARG A 95 8.01 17.34 -14.09
N PRO A 96 8.18 18.63 -13.75
CA PRO A 96 9.48 19.17 -13.38
C PRO A 96 9.85 18.72 -11.96
N LEU A 97 11.06 18.21 -11.78
CA LEU A 97 11.63 17.83 -10.49
C LEU A 97 12.90 18.63 -10.24
N GLN A 98 12.97 19.25 -9.05
CA GLN A 98 14.16 19.93 -8.56
C GLN A 98 14.89 18.99 -7.62
N ILE A 99 15.99 18.40 -8.08
CA ILE A 99 16.71 17.37 -7.32
C ILE A 99 17.94 17.99 -6.69
N SER A 100 18.09 17.83 -5.38
CA SER A 100 19.31 18.21 -4.65
C SER A 100 19.92 16.98 -4.02
N ARG A 101 21.18 16.67 -4.35
CA ARG A 101 21.89 15.50 -3.83
C ARG A 101 22.76 15.88 -2.65
N ASP A 102 22.58 15.23 -1.50
CA ASP A 102 23.39 15.42 -0.30
C ASP A 102 23.52 16.90 0.15
N GLY A 103 22.44 17.68 -0.05
CA GLY A 103 22.40 19.11 0.26
C GLY A 103 23.16 20.03 -0.71
N GLN A 104 23.61 19.51 -1.85
CA GLN A 104 24.25 20.29 -2.91
C GLN A 104 23.22 21.03 -3.80
N ASN A 105 23.72 21.80 -4.77
CA ASN A 105 22.92 22.57 -5.72
C ASN A 105 21.80 21.74 -6.36
N SER A 106 20.63 22.36 -6.53
CA SER A 106 19.48 21.75 -7.20
C SER A 106 19.66 21.74 -8.72
N THR A 107 19.38 20.60 -9.34
CA THR A 107 19.25 20.46 -10.81
C THR A 107 17.81 20.16 -11.18
N GLU A 108 17.32 20.86 -12.20
CA GLU A 108 15.99 20.62 -12.76
C GLU A 108 16.03 19.46 -13.76
N VAL A 109 15.15 18.48 -13.56
CA VAL A 109 14.99 17.32 -14.44
C VAL A 109 13.51 17.08 -14.69
N TRP A 110 13.16 16.51 -15.83
CA TRP A 110 11.79 16.18 -16.20
C TRP A 110 11.56 14.68 -16.10
N THR A 111 10.39 14.27 -15.60
CA THR A 111 9.99 12.87 -15.47
C THR A 111 8.51 12.70 -15.79
N THR A 112 8.12 11.53 -16.28
CA THR A 112 6.71 11.12 -16.45
C THR A 112 6.23 10.22 -15.31
N ALA A 113 7.07 10.03 -14.29
CA ALA A 113 6.76 9.25 -13.11
C ALA A 113 5.63 9.87 -12.27
N SER A 114 4.75 9.03 -11.74
CA SER A 114 3.63 9.45 -10.91
C SER A 114 3.98 9.49 -9.41
N THR A 115 5.01 8.75 -9.01
CA THR A 115 5.49 8.62 -7.63
C THR A 115 6.99 8.90 -7.52
N VAL A 116 7.44 9.24 -6.31
CA VAL A 116 8.88 9.45 -6.01
C VAL A 116 9.70 8.19 -6.36
N GLN A 117 9.18 7.00 -6.07
CA GLN A 117 9.86 5.74 -6.38
C GLN A 117 10.09 5.57 -7.87
N GLU A 118 9.05 5.77 -8.69
CA GLU A 118 9.16 5.70 -10.14
C GLU A 118 10.11 6.77 -10.69
N ALA A 119 10.08 7.98 -10.13
CA ALA A 119 10.96 9.07 -10.56
C ALA A 119 12.43 8.73 -10.31
N LEU A 120 12.76 8.25 -9.10
CA LEU A 120 14.11 7.81 -8.77
C LEU A 120 14.57 6.63 -9.65
N ALA A 121 13.65 5.73 -10.02
CA ALA A 121 13.96 4.63 -10.93
C ALA A 121 14.24 5.10 -12.35
N GLN A 122 13.41 5.99 -12.91
CA GLN A 122 13.61 6.57 -14.25
C GLN A 122 14.93 7.36 -14.34
N LEU A 123 15.33 7.99 -13.24
CA LEU A 123 16.57 8.78 -13.17
C LEU A 123 17.81 7.96 -12.80
N ALA A 124 17.69 6.63 -12.70
CA ALA A 124 18.75 5.73 -12.27
C ALA A 124 19.37 6.10 -10.89
N MET A 125 18.57 6.67 -9.99
CA MET A 125 18.93 7.09 -8.63
C MET A 125 18.39 6.11 -7.57
N THR A 126 18.31 4.83 -7.89
CA THR A 126 17.74 3.79 -7.01
C THR A 126 18.57 3.57 -5.73
N ASP A 127 19.87 3.90 -5.78
CA ASP A 127 20.81 3.88 -4.68
C ASP A 127 20.73 5.12 -3.76
N THR A 128 19.83 6.06 -4.07
CA THR A 128 19.57 7.24 -3.24
C THR A 128 18.26 7.11 -2.49
N ALA A 129 18.12 7.82 -1.38
CA ALA A 129 16.88 7.88 -0.62
C ALA A 129 16.33 9.31 -0.59
N PRO A 130 15.01 9.49 -0.74
CA PRO A 130 14.39 10.80 -0.59
C PRO A 130 14.50 11.25 0.87
N ALA A 131 14.87 12.52 1.08
CA ALA A 131 15.09 13.07 2.41
C ALA A 131 13.85 13.72 3.03
N ALA A 132 12.99 14.30 2.19
CA ALA A 132 11.81 15.07 2.62
C ALA A 132 10.48 14.42 2.22
N ALA A 133 10.51 13.35 1.41
CA ALA A 133 9.31 12.70 0.88
C ALA A 133 9.41 11.18 1.06
N SER A 134 8.27 10.50 1.10
CA SER A 134 8.25 9.04 1.04
C SER A 134 8.39 8.58 -0.42
N ARG A 135 8.97 7.40 -0.62
CA ARG A 135 9.03 6.76 -1.96
C ARG A 135 7.64 6.56 -2.57
N GLY A 136 6.61 6.36 -1.75
CA GLY A 136 5.21 6.22 -2.20
C GLY A 136 4.49 7.56 -2.45
N SER A 137 5.10 8.70 -2.15
CA SER A 137 4.46 10.00 -2.35
C SER A 137 4.26 10.31 -3.83
N ARG A 138 3.10 10.89 -4.17
CA ARG A 138 2.79 11.34 -5.53
C ARG A 138 3.63 12.57 -5.90
N VAL A 139 4.15 12.59 -7.12
CA VAL A 139 4.82 13.76 -7.70
C VAL A 139 3.74 14.67 -8.28
N PRO A 140 3.59 15.95 -7.90
CA PRO A 140 2.61 16.87 -8.49
C PRO A 140 2.97 17.28 -9.93
N LEU A 141 1.97 17.67 -10.73
CA LEU A 141 2.20 18.21 -12.09
C LEU A 141 2.90 19.58 -12.07
N ALA A 142 2.62 20.39 -11.05
CA ALA A 142 3.29 21.67 -10.83
C ALA A 142 4.79 21.52 -10.48
N GLY A 143 5.24 20.28 -10.22
CA GLY A 143 6.60 19.94 -9.85
C GLY A 143 6.80 19.72 -8.36
N MET A 144 8.02 19.29 -8.01
CA MET A 144 8.40 18.98 -6.63
C MET A 144 9.89 19.17 -6.40
N SER A 145 10.24 19.67 -5.22
CA SER A 145 11.62 19.61 -4.71
C SER A 145 11.86 18.26 -4.06
N LEU A 146 12.84 17.52 -4.58
CA LEU A 146 13.20 16.19 -4.14
C LEU A 146 14.66 16.18 -3.68
N PRO A 147 14.93 16.53 -2.40
CA PRO A 147 16.23 16.30 -1.81
C PRO A 147 16.46 14.79 -1.68
N VAL A 148 17.60 14.32 -2.17
CA VAL A 148 18.03 12.93 -2.11
C VAL A 148 19.35 12.81 -1.38
N VAL A 149 19.53 11.72 -0.65
CA VAL A 149 20.80 11.39 0.02
C VAL A 149 21.39 10.15 -0.60
N SER A 150 22.72 10.14 -0.74
CA SER A 150 23.45 8.97 -1.23
C SER A 150 23.55 7.88 -0.18
N ALA A 151 23.80 6.64 -0.64
CA ALA A 151 24.09 5.53 0.25
C ALA A 151 25.40 5.74 0.98
N LYS A 152 25.36 5.61 2.31
CA LYS A 152 26.51 5.76 3.20
C LYS A 152 26.83 4.44 3.89
N THR A 153 28.11 4.18 4.12
CA THR A 153 28.56 2.98 4.84
C THR A 153 28.57 3.25 6.33
N VAL A 154 27.86 2.44 7.12
CA VAL A 154 27.77 2.60 8.59
C VAL A 154 28.02 1.27 9.30
N GLN A 155 28.49 1.36 10.54
CA GLN A 155 28.61 0.23 11.46
C GLN A 155 27.36 0.16 12.32
N LEU A 156 26.50 -0.81 12.09
CA LEU A 156 25.28 -1.04 12.85
C LEU A 156 25.49 -2.15 13.87
N ASN A 157 25.38 -1.83 15.15
CA ASN A 157 25.34 -2.78 16.25
C ASN A 157 23.90 -2.89 16.75
N ASP A 158 23.23 -3.99 16.42
CA ASP A 158 21.85 -4.26 16.81
C ASP A 158 21.80 -5.31 17.92
N ALA A 159 21.46 -4.89 19.14
CA ALA A 159 21.39 -5.79 20.30
C ALA A 159 22.68 -6.62 20.55
N GLY A 160 23.85 -6.05 20.25
CA GLY A 160 25.16 -6.71 20.39
C GLY A 160 25.67 -7.39 19.11
N GLN A 161 24.87 -7.42 18.03
CA GLN A 161 25.27 -7.96 16.73
C GLN A 161 25.77 -6.84 15.82
N ALA A 162 27.09 -6.70 15.72
CA ALA A 162 27.73 -5.71 14.84
C ALA A 162 27.78 -6.20 13.38
N ARG A 163 27.36 -5.34 12.46
CA ARG A 163 27.46 -5.53 11.00
C ARG A 163 27.70 -4.21 10.29
N THR A 164 28.39 -4.26 9.15
CA THR A 164 28.54 -3.11 8.27
C THR A 164 27.42 -3.12 7.23
N VAL A 165 26.75 -1.98 7.04
CA VAL A 165 25.68 -1.82 6.04
C VAL A 165 25.92 -0.58 5.20
N ARG A 166 25.57 -0.65 3.91
CA ARG A 166 25.63 0.48 2.98
C ARG A 166 24.24 0.75 2.43
N LEU A 167 23.60 1.80 2.94
CA LEU A 167 22.22 2.14 2.63
C LEU A 167 22.05 3.65 2.51
N ALA A 168 21.11 4.07 1.68
CA ALA A 168 20.68 5.47 1.63
C ALA A 168 19.53 5.69 2.59
N ALA A 169 19.70 6.65 3.50
CA ALA A 169 18.68 7.06 4.44
C ALA A 169 18.95 8.48 4.94
N PRO A 170 17.91 9.32 5.13
CA PRO A 170 18.10 10.68 5.61
C PRO A 170 18.60 10.77 7.04
N ASN A 171 18.20 9.82 7.88
CA ASN A 171 18.52 9.78 9.31
C ASN A 171 18.65 8.33 9.81
N VAL A 172 19.11 8.17 11.05
CA VAL A 172 19.33 6.87 11.68
C VAL A 172 18.05 6.01 11.70
N GLY A 173 16.89 6.61 12.01
CA GLY A 173 15.60 5.89 12.02
C GLY A 173 15.25 5.32 10.65
N GLY A 174 15.35 6.13 9.61
CA GLY A 174 15.14 5.70 8.23
C GLY A 174 16.17 4.66 7.76
N LEU A 175 17.39 4.70 8.28
CA LEU A 175 18.41 3.69 7.98
C LEU A 175 18.03 2.33 8.55
N LEU A 176 17.51 2.31 9.79
CA LEU A 176 17.04 1.08 10.43
C LEU A 176 15.81 0.50 9.72
N GLU A 177 14.88 1.35 9.27
CA GLU A 177 13.76 0.95 8.41
C GLU A 177 14.25 0.34 7.09
N ALA A 178 15.18 1.01 6.40
CA ALA A 178 15.76 0.53 5.14
C ALA A 178 16.55 -0.79 5.32
N ALA A 179 17.14 -1.00 6.51
CA ALA A 179 17.81 -2.24 6.89
C ALA A 179 16.85 -3.37 7.34
N GLY A 180 15.53 -3.14 7.29
CA GLY A 180 14.50 -4.10 7.68
C GLY A 180 14.37 -4.31 9.19
N VAL A 181 14.95 -3.42 10.00
CA VAL A 181 15.00 -3.53 11.47
C VAL A 181 14.53 -2.23 12.16
N PRO A 182 13.31 -1.74 11.87
CA PRO A 182 12.80 -0.47 12.39
C PRO A 182 12.79 -0.45 13.92
N LEU A 183 12.85 0.75 14.50
CA LEU A 183 12.65 0.94 15.94
C LEU A 183 11.19 0.67 16.28
N GLN A 184 10.95 -0.13 17.30
CA GLN A 184 9.61 -0.50 17.76
C GLN A 184 9.49 -0.34 19.26
N GLN A 185 8.26 -0.18 19.76
CA GLN A 185 7.96 -0.14 21.19
C GLN A 185 8.87 0.83 21.97
N ARG A 186 9.81 0.31 22.77
CA ARG A 186 10.73 1.09 23.61
C ARG A 186 12.19 0.95 23.15
N ASP A 187 12.42 0.49 21.92
CA ASP A 187 13.74 0.44 21.31
C ASP A 187 14.40 1.84 21.34
N THR A 188 15.70 1.87 21.62
CA THR A 188 16.49 3.12 21.67
C THR A 188 17.71 2.98 20.78
N VAL A 189 18.22 4.11 20.29
CA VAL A 189 19.38 4.13 19.40
C VAL A 189 20.30 5.31 19.72
N VAL A 190 21.59 5.08 19.55
CA VAL A 190 22.65 6.10 19.65
C VAL A 190 23.49 6.04 18.36
N PRO A 191 23.66 7.16 17.61
CA PRO A 191 23.03 8.47 17.77
C PRO A 191 21.49 8.43 17.65
N ALA A 192 20.82 9.54 18.00
CA ALA A 192 19.36 9.61 17.99
C ALA A 192 18.76 9.27 16.61
N ALA A 193 17.53 8.73 16.59
CA ALA A 193 16.86 8.32 15.35
C ALA A 193 16.72 9.45 14.31
N SER A 194 16.65 10.71 14.76
CA SER A 194 16.58 11.90 13.90
C SER A 194 17.94 12.39 13.40
N SER A 195 19.05 11.89 13.94
CA SER A 195 20.39 12.32 13.55
C SER A 195 20.68 11.97 12.09
N PRO A 196 21.28 12.88 11.30
CA PRO A 196 21.64 12.61 9.92
C PRO A 196 22.72 11.54 9.84
N VAL A 197 22.63 10.68 8.82
CA VAL A 197 23.63 9.63 8.59
C VAL A 197 24.89 10.23 7.98
N ILE A 198 26.06 9.90 8.51
CA ILE A 198 27.37 10.25 7.94
C ILE A 198 28.18 8.99 7.61
N GLU A 199 29.17 9.11 6.73
CA GLU A 199 30.03 7.99 6.33
C GLU A 199 30.84 7.49 7.53
N GLY A 200 30.92 6.16 7.69
CA GLY A 200 31.65 5.50 8.78
C GLY A 200 30.98 5.60 10.15
N MET A 201 29.76 6.15 10.25
CA MET A 201 29.06 6.33 11.53
C MET A 201 28.82 4.98 12.23
N ARG A 202 29.00 4.94 13.55
CA ARG A 202 28.57 3.83 14.40
C ARG A 202 27.17 4.11 14.94
N ILE A 203 26.30 3.12 14.83
CA ILE A 203 24.91 3.15 15.31
C ILE A 203 24.74 1.97 16.26
N ASP A 204 24.44 2.24 17.52
CA ASP A 204 24.19 1.24 18.55
C ASP A 204 22.70 1.24 18.90
N VAL A 205 22.03 0.11 18.67
CA VAL A 205 20.60 -0.08 18.95
C VAL A 205 20.42 -0.99 20.16
N THR A 206 19.62 -0.53 21.11
CA THR A 206 19.16 -1.33 22.25
C THR A 206 17.71 -1.69 22.03
N ARG A 207 17.43 -2.99 21.92
CA ARG A 207 16.08 -3.51 21.71
C ARG A 207 15.39 -3.70 23.05
N VAL A 208 14.22 -3.10 23.24
CA VAL A 208 13.43 -3.21 24.47
C VAL A 208 12.00 -3.54 24.07
N ARG A 209 11.64 -4.82 24.20
CA ARG A 209 10.38 -5.35 23.69
C ARG A 209 9.57 -6.09 24.73
N ILE A 210 8.26 -6.08 24.54
CA ILE A 210 7.31 -6.89 25.30
C ILE A 210 6.61 -7.81 24.31
N GLN A 211 6.73 -9.12 24.55
CA GLN A 211 6.11 -10.16 23.73
C GLN A 211 5.08 -10.93 24.55
N LYS A 212 4.05 -11.45 23.87
CA LYS A 212 3.10 -12.39 24.48
C LYS A 212 3.55 -13.80 24.19
N VAL A 213 3.85 -14.56 25.24
CA VAL A 213 4.24 -15.97 25.14
C VAL A 213 3.18 -16.80 25.83
N THR A 214 2.62 -17.78 25.12
CA THR A 214 1.64 -18.70 25.69
C THR A 214 2.33 -20.01 26.05
N GLU A 215 2.25 -20.39 27.32
CA GLU A 215 2.80 -21.65 27.82
C GLU A 215 1.67 -22.50 28.42
N GLN A 216 1.75 -23.81 28.23
CA GLN A 216 0.80 -24.74 28.83
C GLN A 216 1.29 -25.11 30.23
N LEU A 217 0.49 -24.80 31.24
CA LEU A 217 0.81 -25.05 32.65
C LEU A 217 -0.30 -25.89 33.32
N PRO A 218 0.04 -26.63 34.40
CA PRO A 218 -0.95 -27.28 35.23
C PRO A 218 -1.96 -26.26 35.80
N LEU A 219 -3.24 -26.64 35.80
CA LEU A 219 -4.28 -25.92 36.53
C LEU A 219 -4.49 -26.62 37.89
N PRO A 220 -4.08 -26.03 39.02
CA PRO A 220 -4.32 -26.63 40.32
C PRO A 220 -5.83 -26.78 40.58
N PRO A 221 -6.26 -27.86 41.24
CA PRO A 221 -7.67 -28.08 41.54
C PRO A 221 -8.19 -27.02 42.53
N ALA A 222 -9.44 -26.60 42.34
CA ALA A 222 -10.14 -25.79 43.33
C ALA A 222 -10.44 -26.65 44.57
N GLY A 223 -10.23 -26.10 45.76
CA GLY A 223 -10.56 -26.78 47.01
C GLY A 223 -12.01 -26.51 47.42
N THR A 224 -12.77 -27.58 47.64
CA THR A 224 -14.14 -27.54 48.12
C THR A 224 -14.17 -27.94 49.59
N ARG A 225 -14.48 -26.98 50.46
CA ARG A 225 -14.50 -27.22 51.91
C ARG A 225 -15.78 -27.93 52.33
N ILE A 226 -15.62 -29.05 53.04
CA ILE A 226 -16.70 -29.76 53.74
C ILE A 226 -16.47 -29.62 55.24
N GLU A 227 -17.51 -29.23 55.99
CA GLU A 227 -17.42 -29.09 57.45
C GLU A 227 -17.59 -30.45 58.13
N ASP A 228 -16.65 -30.81 58.99
CA ASP A 228 -16.70 -32.02 59.83
C ASP A 228 -16.82 -31.61 61.31
N PRO A 229 -17.97 -31.86 61.97
CA PRO A 229 -18.19 -31.47 63.37
C PRO A 229 -17.33 -32.27 64.37
N THR A 230 -16.66 -33.34 63.92
CA THR A 230 -15.78 -34.16 64.75
C THR A 230 -14.33 -33.66 64.76
N LEU A 231 -13.98 -32.71 63.88
CA LEU A 231 -12.67 -32.10 63.78
C LEU A 231 -12.58 -30.82 64.62
N ASN A 232 -11.43 -30.62 65.27
CA ASN A 232 -11.13 -29.35 65.95
C ASN A 232 -11.08 -28.20 64.93
N MET A 233 -11.68 -27.06 65.27
CA MET A 233 -11.79 -25.89 64.37
C MET A 233 -10.44 -25.34 63.86
N SER A 234 -9.33 -25.63 64.54
CA SER A 234 -7.97 -25.22 64.12
C SER A 234 -7.31 -26.16 63.11
N ARG A 235 -7.93 -27.31 62.81
CA ARG A 235 -7.35 -28.35 61.95
C ARG A 235 -8.07 -28.37 60.60
N GLN A 236 -7.28 -28.33 59.53
CA GLN A 236 -7.72 -28.59 58.17
C GLN A 236 -7.04 -29.88 57.68
N VAL A 237 -7.79 -30.72 57.00
CA VAL A 237 -7.29 -31.97 56.40
C VAL A 237 -7.74 -31.96 54.94
N VAL A 238 -6.83 -32.30 54.03
CA VAL A 238 -7.16 -32.59 52.63
C VAL A 238 -7.56 -34.05 52.58
N GLU A 239 -8.82 -34.33 52.31
CA GLU A 239 -9.39 -35.68 52.21
C GLU A 239 -9.12 -36.25 50.80
N ASP A 240 -9.31 -35.44 49.76
CA ASP A 240 -9.00 -35.79 48.37
C ASP A 240 -8.22 -34.66 47.69
N PRO A 241 -6.98 -34.88 47.21
CA PRO A 241 -6.19 -33.84 46.55
C PRO A 241 -6.71 -33.43 45.15
N GLY A 242 -7.75 -34.08 44.62
CA GLY A 242 -8.26 -33.81 43.27
C GLY A 242 -7.34 -34.32 42.17
N THR A 243 -7.49 -33.80 40.94
CA THR A 243 -6.53 -34.03 39.84
C THR A 243 -6.25 -32.74 39.08
N PRO A 244 -4.97 -32.35 38.88
CA PRO A 244 -4.63 -31.15 38.13
C PRO A 244 -5.22 -31.16 36.71
N GLY A 245 -5.77 -30.02 36.29
CA GLY A 245 -6.18 -29.76 34.92
C GLY A 245 -5.03 -29.19 34.10
N LEU A 246 -5.35 -28.65 32.93
CA LEU A 246 -4.41 -27.97 32.05
C LEU A 246 -4.97 -26.60 31.64
N GLN A 247 -4.11 -25.59 31.65
CA GLN A 247 -4.44 -24.24 31.19
C GLN A 247 -3.32 -23.69 30.31
N ASN A 248 -3.69 -22.91 29.30
CA ASN A 248 -2.76 -22.05 28.58
C ASN A 248 -2.66 -20.73 29.33
N VAL A 249 -1.48 -20.38 29.81
CA VAL A 249 -1.19 -19.10 30.47
C VAL A 249 -0.43 -18.23 29.48
N THR A 250 -0.99 -17.07 29.17
CA THR A 250 -0.33 -16.05 28.36
C THR A 250 0.46 -15.13 29.29
N PHE A 251 1.77 -15.09 29.09
CA PHE A 251 2.69 -14.20 29.77
C PHE A 251 2.99 -12.97 28.90
N ALA A 252 3.07 -11.80 29.53
CA ALA A 252 3.79 -10.67 28.97
C ALA A 252 5.26 -10.79 29.40
N VAL A 253 6.14 -11.07 28.45
CA VAL A 253 7.57 -11.26 28.65
C VAL A 253 8.31 -10.01 28.17
N ALA A 254 9.09 -9.40 29.06
CA ALA A 254 9.90 -8.22 28.76
C ALA A 254 11.33 -8.65 28.41
N GLU A 255 11.81 -8.25 27.24
CA GLU A 255 13.13 -8.59 26.72
C GLU A 255 13.96 -7.33 26.48
N VAL A 256 15.23 -7.39 26.87
CA VAL A 256 16.25 -6.40 26.50
C VAL A 256 17.32 -7.11 25.69
N ASN A 257 17.53 -6.68 24.44
CA ASN A 257 18.46 -7.31 23.49
C ASN A 257 18.23 -8.82 23.32
N GLY A 258 16.97 -9.25 23.33
CA GLY A 258 16.58 -10.67 23.20
C GLY A 258 16.78 -11.51 24.47
N VAL A 259 17.20 -10.90 25.58
CA VAL A 259 17.31 -11.57 26.88
C VAL A 259 16.10 -11.18 27.74
N GLU A 260 15.40 -12.19 28.26
CA GLU A 260 14.29 -11.98 29.18
C GLU A 260 14.76 -11.31 30.47
N THR A 261 14.09 -10.22 30.83
CA THR A 261 14.31 -9.47 32.08
C THR A 261 13.20 -9.67 33.10
N GLY A 262 12.04 -10.17 32.66
CA GLY A 262 10.93 -10.54 33.53
C GLY A 262 9.71 -10.98 32.74
N ARG A 263 8.80 -11.70 33.41
CA ARG A 263 7.52 -12.14 32.85
C ARG A 263 6.39 -11.94 33.85
N LEU A 264 5.19 -11.63 33.36
CA LEU A 264 3.96 -11.51 34.16
C LEU A 264 2.81 -12.26 33.49
N PRO A 265 2.07 -13.13 34.19
CA PRO A 265 0.86 -13.74 33.62
C PRO A 265 -0.21 -12.67 33.41
N VAL A 266 -0.77 -12.60 32.21
CA VAL A 266 -1.77 -11.58 31.83
C VAL A 266 -3.11 -12.17 31.41
N ALA A 267 -3.15 -13.45 31.06
CA ALA A 267 -4.39 -14.17 30.76
C ALA A 267 -4.18 -15.68 30.96
N ASN A 268 -5.26 -16.40 31.21
CA ASN A 268 -5.26 -17.86 31.19
C ASN A 268 -6.55 -18.39 30.54
N VAL A 269 -6.42 -19.53 29.85
CA VAL A 269 -7.54 -20.25 29.23
C VAL A 269 -7.46 -21.71 29.67
N VAL A 270 -8.52 -22.20 30.31
CA VAL A 270 -8.60 -23.60 30.72
C VAL A 270 -8.78 -24.48 29.48
N LEU A 271 -7.90 -25.47 29.33
CA LEU A 271 -8.01 -26.50 28.29
C LEU A 271 -8.77 -27.71 28.82
N ASN A 272 -8.24 -28.28 29.91
CA ASN A 272 -8.87 -29.39 30.62
C ASN A 272 -9.16 -28.93 32.06
N PRO A 273 -10.41 -29.00 32.52
CA PRO A 273 -10.73 -28.61 33.88
C PRO A 273 -10.04 -29.54 34.88
N ALA A 274 -9.64 -28.98 36.03
CA ALA A 274 -9.16 -29.77 37.15
C ALA A 274 -10.34 -30.45 37.86
N ARG A 275 -10.13 -31.63 38.44
CA ARG A 275 -11.10 -32.25 39.36
C ARG A 275 -10.88 -31.65 40.74
N GLU A 276 -11.94 -31.13 41.35
CA GLU A 276 -11.88 -30.48 42.66
C GLU A 276 -11.21 -31.35 43.73
N ALA A 277 -10.50 -30.69 44.64
CA ALA A 277 -9.97 -31.26 45.86
C ALA A 277 -10.98 -31.06 46.99
N VAL A 278 -11.02 -31.98 47.96
CA VAL A 278 -11.89 -31.92 49.15
C VAL A 278 -11.02 -31.85 50.40
#